data_AF-A0A6L3C8U6-F1
#
_entry.id   AF-A0A6L3C8U6-F1
#
_cell.length_a   1.000
_cell.length_b   1.000
_cell.length_c   1.000
_cell.angle_alpha   90.00
_cell.angle_beta   90.00
_cell.angle_gamma   90.00
#
_symmetry.space_group_name_H-M   'P 1'
#
loop_
_entity.id
_entity.type
_entity.pdbx_description
1 polymer ?
#
loop_
_entity_poly.entity_id
_entity_poly.type
_entity_poly.pdbx_seq_one_letter_code
_entity_poly.pdbx_strand_id
1 'polypeptide(L)'
;MATQTPTIDVQVHAYEKNHPGRPWHGFLQGPDEVTGDDMVSAMAAVGVDGALLISPFSLYQYDASYAQEVYAAHPGKFGLIRPINPASGAVAEDVARWATS
;
A
#
# COMPACT_ATOMS: atom_id res chain seq x y z
N MET A 1 -1.03 -3.93 -31.88
CA MET A 1 -0.27 -4.36 -30.69
C MET A 1 -1.16 -5.32 -29.93
N ALA A 2 -0.73 -6.57 -29.71
CA ALA A 2 -1.52 -7.49 -28.88
C ALA A 2 -1.48 -6.97 -27.43
N THR A 3 -2.64 -6.82 -26.81
CA THR A 3 -2.73 -6.47 -25.39
C THR A 3 -2.20 -7.66 -24.59
N GLN A 4 -1.03 -7.50 -23.98
CA GLN A 4 -0.47 -8.51 -23.09
C GLN A 4 -1.30 -8.50 -21.79
N THR A 5 -1.64 -9.69 -21.26
CA THR A 5 -2.30 -9.80 -19.96
C THR A 5 -1.31 -9.33 -18.89
N PRO A 6 -1.66 -8.32 -18.06
CA PRO A 6 -0.75 -7.82 -17.05
C PRO A 6 -0.51 -8.87 -15.95
N THR A 7 0.72 -8.99 -15.49
CA THR A 7 1.08 -9.76 -14.30
C THR A 7 0.89 -8.88 -13.07
N ILE A 8 -0.04 -9.26 -12.20
CA ILE A 8 -0.35 -8.51 -10.98
C ILE A 8 0.07 -9.30 -9.75
N ASP A 9 0.89 -8.70 -8.89
CA ASP A 9 1.10 -9.22 -7.54
C ASP A 9 -0.09 -8.82 -6.65
N VAL A 10 -0.81 -9.82 -6.15
CA VAL A 10 -2.06 -9.60 -5.41
C VAL A 10 -1.85 -9.13 -3.97
N GLN A 11 -0.60 -9.08 -3.48
CA GLN A 11 -0.35 -8.62 -2.12
C GLN A 11 1.09 -8.15 -1.91
N VAL A 12 1.26 -6.83 -1.81
CA VAL A 12 2.52 -6.21 -1.39
C VAL A 12 2.32 -5.23 -0.25
N HIS A 13 3.39 -4.98 0.51
CA HIS A 13 3.45 -3.92 1.51
C HIS A 13 4.63 -3.01 1.19
N ALA A 14 4.38 -1.69 1.19
CA ALA A 14 5.40 -0.67 1.20
C ALA A 14 5.27 0.15 2.48
N TYR A 15 6.41 0.51 3.07
CA TYR A 15 6.52 1.26 4.31
C TYR A 15 7.88 1.98 4.36
N GLU A 16 7.87 3.22 4.83
CA GLU A 16 9.10 3.96 5.12
C GLU A 16 9.69 3.52 6.46
N LYS A 17 11.00 3.74 6.61
CA LYS A 17 11.71 3.53 7.87
C LYS A 17 11.04 4.23 9.03
N ASN A 18 10.94 3.56 10.17
CA ASN A 18 10.37 4.14 11.38
C ASN A 18 11.01 5.49 11.75
N HIS A 19 10.22 6.54 11.88
CA HIS A 19 10.70 7.89 12.22
C HIS A 19 9.62 8.72 12.95
N PRO A 20 9.98 9.84 13.62
CA PRO A 20 9.02 10.61 14.43
C PRO A 20 7.84 11.23 13.66
N GLY A 21 7.95 11.39 12.33
CA GLY A 21 6.86 11.93 11.50
C GLY A 21 5.80 10.89 11.14
N ARG A 22 6.20 9.60 11.06
CA ARG A 22 5.31 8.45 10.85
C ARG A 22 5.82 7.27 11.69
N PRO A 23 5.58 7.28 13.01
CA PRO A 23 6.07 6.23 13.88
C PRO A 23 5.34 4.92 13.59
N TRP A 24 6.07 3.81 13.64
CA TRP A 24 5.47 2.49 13.59
C TRP A 24 4.76 2.18 14.91
N HIS A 25 3.53 1.64 14.81
CA HIS A 25 2.74 1.23 15.97
C HIS A 25 3.16 -0.13 16.54
N GLY A 26 3.90 -0.91 15.77
CA GLY A 26 4.24 -2.28 16.09
C GLY A 26 5.40 -2.79 15.24
N PHE A 27 5.40 -4.08 14.95
CA PHE A 27 6.46 -4.76 14.24
C PHE A 27 5.92 -5.47 12.99
N LEU A 28 6.73 -5.49 11.94
CA LEU A 28 6.51 -6.28 10.74
C LEU A 28 7.80 -7.04 10.44
N GLN A 29 7.70 -8.36 10.26
CA GLN A 29 8.85 -9.16 9.87
C GLN A 29 9.26 -8.78 8.44
N GLY A 30 10.45 -8.22 8.28
CA GLY A 30 10.94 -7.76 6.99
C GLY A 30 12.16 -6.86 7.11
N PRO A 31 12.57 -6.22 6.00
CA PRO A 31 13.55 -5.14 6.01
C PRO A 31 13.16 -3.97 6.93
N ASP A 32 14.13 -3.12 7.25
CA ASP A 32 13.89 -1.89 8.04
C ASP A 32 13.04 -0.85 7.28
N GLU A 33 12.92 -1.00 5.96
CA GLU A 33 12.03 -0.24 5.09
C GLU A 33 11.85 -0.97 3.74
N VAL A 34 10.72 -0.73 3.10
CA VAL A 34 10.48 -1.06 1.69
C VAL A 34 9.67 0.09 1.11
N THR A 35 10.33 1.09 0.54
CA THR A 35 9.63 2.28 0.03
C THR A 35 8.80 1.96 -1.22
N GLY A 36 7.98 2.92 -1.66
CA GLY A 36 7.27 2.81 -2.95
C GLY A 36 8.23 2.59 -4.12
N ASP A 37 9.35 3.33 -4.13
CA ASP A 37 10.41 3.20 -5.12
C ASP A 37 11.06 1.80 -5.09
N ASP A 38 11.38 1.29 -3.90
CA ASP A 38 11.95 -0.05 -3.74
C ASP A 38 11.00 -1.13 -4.27
N MET A 39 9.70 -1.00 -3.97
CA MET A 39 8.68 -1.94 -4.44
C MET A 39 8.53 -1.91 -5.96
N VAL A 40 8.48 -0.72 -6.57
CA VAL A 40 8.42 -0.59 -8.04
C VAL A 40 9.67 -1.18 -8.70
N SER A 41 10.85 -0.92 -8.14
CA SER A 41 12.10 -1.50 -8.63
C SER A 41 12.11 -3.03 -8.52
N ALA A 42 11.65 -3.58 -7.39
CA ALA A 42 11.54 -5.02 -7.18
C ALA A 42 10.56 -5.68 -8.14
N MET A 43 9.37 -5.10 -8.35
CA MET A 43 8.39 -5.58 -9.33
C MET A 43 8.97 -5.58 -10.76
N ALA A 44 9.62 -4.49 -11.16
CA ALA A 44 10.22 -4.37 -12.49
C ALA A 44 11.30 -5.44 -12.73
N ALA A 45 12.12 -5.75 -11.71
CA ALA A 45 13.17 -6.75 -11.81
C ALA A 45 12.66 -8.18 -12.09
N VAL A 46 11.39 -8.47 -11.76
CA VAL A 46 10.77 -9.79 -11.95
C VAL A 46 9.66 -9.80 -13.00
N GLY A 47 9.41 -8.69 -13.69
CA GLY A 47 8.38 -8.58 -14.74
C GLY A 47 6.95 -8.51 -14.22
N VAL A 48 6.74 -7.98 -13.01
CA VAL A 48 5.40 -7.67 -12.48
C VAL A 48 5.00 -6.26 -12.95
N ASP A 49 3.81 -6.16 -13.56
CA ASP A 49 3.33 -4.93 -14.18
C ASP A 49 2.73 -3.95 -13.16
N GLY A 50 2.10 -4.50 -12.11
CA GLY A 50 1.53 -3.76 -10.98
C GLY A 50 1.16 -4.67 -9.81
N ALA A 51 0.68 -4.08 -8.71
CA ALA A 51 0.36 -4.83 -7.50
C ALA A 51 -0.81 -4.25 -6.70
N LEU A 52 -1.37 -5.06 -5.79
CA LEU A 52 -2.27 -4.58 -4.75
C LEU A 52 -1.45 -4.19 -3.51
N LEU A 53 -1.29 -2.89 -3.31
CA LEU A 53 -0.59 -2.31 -2.17
C LEU A 53 -1.51 -2.25 -0.96
N ILE A 54 -1.19 -3.06 0.04
CA ILE A 54 -1.93 -3.15 1.30
C ILE A 54 -1.24 -2.29 2.35
N SER A 55 -1.94 -1.34 2.96
CA SER A 55 -1.40 -0.60 4.12
C SER A 55 -1.12 -1.58 5.27
N PRO A 56 0.15 -1.69 5.75
CA PRO A 56 0.50 -2.65 6.79
C PRO A 56 -0.10 -2.24 8.15
N PHE A 57 -1.13 -2.97 8.59
CA PHE A 57 -1.83 -2.70 9.86
C PHE A 57 -0.89 -2.68 11.07
N SER A 58 0.12 -3.55 11.11
CA SER A 58 1.06 -3.60 12.24
C SER A 58 1.90 -2.33 12.38
N LEU A 59 2.15 -1.61 11.28
CA LEU A 59 2.95 -0.38 11.29
C LEU A 59 2.07 0.87 11.37
N TYR A 60 0.98 0.91 10.60
CA TYR A 60 0.17 2.13 10.42
C TYR A 60 -1.29 2.00 10.89
N GLN A 61 -1.71 0.84 11.40
CA GLN A 61 -3.08 0.58 11.82
C GLN A 61 -4.11 0.95 10.74
N TYR A 62 -4.95 1.95 11.00
CA TYR A 62 -5.99 2.44 10.08
C TYR A 62 -5.56 3.70 9.32
N ASP A 63 -4.33 4.16 9.48
CA ASP A 63 -3.75 5.20 8.65
C ASP A 63 -3.28 4.58 7.32
N ALA A 64 -3.82 5.08 6.22
CA ALA A 64 -3.48 4.65 4.86
C ALA A 64 -2.71 5.72 4.08
N SER A 65 -2.35 6.84 4.71
CA SER A 65 -1.77 8.00 4.02
C SER A 65 -0.46 7.66 3.31
N TYR A 66 0.41 6.81 3.88
CA TYR A 66 1.62 6.36 3.19
C TYR A 66 1.31 5.57 1.90
N ALA A 67 0.33 4.67 1.95
CA ALA A 67 -0.07 3.92 0.76
C ALA A 67 -0.66 4.84 -0.32
N GLN A 68 -1.39 5.88 0.08
CA GLN A 68 -1.92 6.91 -0.83
C GLN A 68 -0.79 7.76 -1.46
N GLU A 69 0.23 8.13 -0.66
CA GLU A 69 1.42 8.83 -1.15
C GLU A 69 2.18 7.99 -2.20
N VAL A 70 2.40 6.69 -1.92
CA VAL A 70 3.03 5.75 -2.87
C VAL A 70 2.20 5.61 -4.15
N TYR A 71 0.88 5.48 -4.03
CA TYR A 71 0.00 5.41 -5.21
C TYR A 71 0.08 6.67 -6.07
N ALA A 72 0.05 7.85 -5.45
CA ALA A 72 0.17 9.12 -6.15
C ALA A 72 1.54 9.29 -6.84
N ALA A 73 2.61 8.81 -6.22
CA ALA A 73 3.96 8.85 -6.77
C ALA A 73 4.17 7.88 -7.95
N HIS A 74 3.42 6.78 -8.01
CA HIS A 74 3.57 5.72 -9.01
C HIS A 74 2.28 5.44 -9.79
N PRO A 75 1.83 6.38 -10.65
CA PRO A 75 0.58 6.24 -11.38
C PRO A 75 0.58 4.97 -12.24
N GLY A 76 -0.47 4.16 -12.08
CA GLY A 76 -0.67 2.92 -12.84
C GLY A 76 0.06 1.69 -12.30
N LYS A 77 0.78 1.80 -11.16
CA LYS A 77 1.50 0.66 -10.57
C LYS A 77 0.74 -0.07 -9.49
N PHE A 78 -0.17 0.59 -8.78
CA PHE A 78 -0.81 0.01 -7.61
C PHE A 78 -2.33 0.11 -7.66
N GLY A 79 -3.01 -0.92 -7.15
CA GLY A 79 -4.33 -0.78 -6.54
C GLY A 79 -4.18 -0.71 -5.02
N LEU A 80 -5.04 0.04 -4.32
CA LEU A 80 -4.88 0.24 -2.88
C LEU A 80 -5.86 -0.60 -2.05
N ILE A 81 -5.36 -1.17 -0.96
CA ILE A 81 -6.14 -1.84 0.08
C ILE A 81 -5.75 -1.23 1.43
N ARG A 82 -6.75 -0.94 2.26
CA ARG A 82 -6.52 -0.48 3.64
C ARG A 82 -7.36 -1.26 4.64
N PRO A 83 -6.88 -1.42 5.88
CA PRO A 83 -7.72 -1.79 7.00
C PRO A 83 -8.80 -0.72 7.27
N ILE A 84 -10.00 -1.19 7.60
CA ILE A 84 -11.11 -0.36 8.11
C ILE A 84 -11.36 -0.80 9.56
N ASN A 85 -11.60 0.16 10.46
CA ASN A 85 -11.89 -0.14 11.85
C ASN A 85 -13.35 -0.59 11.99
N PRO A 86 -13.65 -1.87 12.23
CA PRO A 86 -15.03 -2.35 12.35
C PRO A 86 -15.74 -1.77 13.59
N ALA A 87 -14.99 -1.27 14.58
CA ALA A 87 -15.51 -0.68 15.80
C ALA A 87 -15.67 0.86 15.71
N SER A 88 -15.44 1.49 14.55
CA SER A 88 -15.54 2.96 14.43
C SER A 88 -16.97 3.48 14.57
N GLY A 89 -17.97 2.61 14.39
CA GLY A 89 -19.38 3.03 14.29
C GLY A 89 -19.70 3.77 12.98
N ALA A 90 -18.72 3.99 12.11
CA ALA A 90 -18.80 4.76 10.87
C ALA A 90 -18.21 4.00 9.67
N VAL A 91 -18.30 2.67 9.67
CA VAL A 91 -17.71 1.79 8.65
C VAL A 91 -18.23 2.13 7.25
N ALA A 92 -19.51 2.47 7.12
CA ALA A 92 -20.10 2.81 5.83
C ALA A 92 -19.51 4.10 5.26
N GLU A 93 -19.34 5.12 6.09
CA GLU A 93 -18.72 6.40 5.72
C GLU A 93 -17.23 6.21 5.40
N ASP A 94 -16.52 5.37 6.16
CA ASP A 94 -15.12 5.05 5.92
C ASP A 94 -14.92 4.38 4.55
N VAL A 95 -15.78 3.41 4.20
CA VAL A 95 -15.78 2.75 2.88
C VAL A 95 -16.16 3.71 1.77
N ALA A 96 -17.18 4.54 1.97
CA ALA A 96 -17.61 5.53 0.96
C ALA A 96 -16.50 6.54 0.66
N ARG A 97 -15.81 7.04 1.69
CA ARG A 97 -14.66 7.93 1.55
C ARG A 97 -13.49 7.26 0.83
N TRP A 98 -13.24 5.98 1.11
CA TRP A 98 -12.20 5.21 0.43
C TRP A 98 -12.50 4.94 -1.04
N ALA A 99 -13.77 4.73 -1.39
CA ALA A 99 -14.17 4.53 -2.79
C ALA A 99 -13.91 5.75 -3.69
N THR A 100 -13.70 6.93 -3.10
CA THR A 100 -13.45 8.20 -3.81
C THR A 100 -12.02 8.72 -3.66
N SER A 101 -11.13 7.97 -2.99
CA SER A 101 -9.76 8.40 -2.70
C SER A 101 -8.78 8.15 -3.83
#